data_AF-A0A9P6XNN8-F1
#
_entry.id   AF-A0A9P6XNN8-F1
#
_cell.length_a   1.000
_cell.length_b   1.000
_cell.length_c   1.000
_cell.angle_alpha   90.00
_cell.angle_beta   90.00
_cell.angle_gamma   90.00
#
_symmetry.space_group_name_H-M   'P 1'
#
loop_
_entity.id
_entity.type
_entity.pdbx_description
1 polymer ?
#
loop_
_entity_poly.entity_id
_entity_poly.type
_entity_poly.pdbx_seq_one_letter_code
_entity_poly.pdbx_strand_id
1 'polypeptide(L)'
;MGQTFSHGRLNAYEYLYVGGVANEGWACEANGLVARTGIGEPLACQSGVWRKSGGGQLRCEYYFAGRASDTRPADNSWCPAGMIVTSVTSSGSNQNFYTVMGKSLYAGNVGQGYTCCGIS
;
A
#
# COMPACT_ATOMS: atom_id res chain seq x y z
N MET A 1 38.02 -10.16 -3.22
CA MET A 1 36.81 -9.37 -3.51
C MET A 1 37.25 -7.97 -3.92
N GLY A 2 36.57 -7.36 -4.88
CA GLY A 2 36.89 -6.02 -5.38
C GLY A 2 35.66 -5.12 -5.37
N GLN A 3 35.87 -3.82 -5.25
CA GLN A 3 34.83 -2.81 -5.37
C GLN A 3 34.96 -2.13 -6.74
N THR A 4 33.83 -1.92 -7.41
CA THR A 4 33.78 -1.19 -8.67
C THR A 4 33.13 0.16 -8.43
N PHE A 5 33.83 1.23 -8.79
CA PHE A 5 33.32 2.60 -8.71
C PHE A 5 33.08 3.13 -10.13
N SER A 6 31.89 3.68 -10.38
CA SER A 6 31.57 4.39 -11.62
C SER A 6 31.11 5.80 -11.27
N HIS A 7 31.73 6.81 -11.89
CA HIS A 7 31.27 8.19 -11.81
C HIS A 7 30.06 8.45 -12.73
N GLY A 8 29.74 7.49 -13.60
CA GLY A 8 28.65 7.57 -14.57
C GLY A 8 27.58 6.51 -14.33
N ARG A 9 26.82 6.21 -15.39
CA ARG A 9 25.77 5.18 -15.34
C ARG A 9 26.37 3.79 -15.50
N LEU A 10 25.81 2.82 -14.80
CA LEU A 10 26.01 1.41 -15.11
C LEU A 10 24.92 0.99 -16.10
N ASN A 11 25.33 0.50 -17.27
CA ASN A 11 24.44 -0.09 -18.26
C ASN A 11 24.78 -1.58 -18.37
N ALA A 12 23.81 -2.44 -18.08
CA ALA A 12 23.87 -3.85 -18.41
C ALA A 12 23.00 -4.05 -19.64
N TYR A 13 23.57 -4.53 -20.73
CA TYR A 13 22.87 -4.72 -22.02
C TYR A 13 21.56 -5.50 -21.88
N GLU A 14 21.52 -6.43 -20.93
CA GLU A 14 20.36 -7.25 -20.65
C GLU A 14 19.81 -6.95 -19.24
N TYR A 15 20.44 -7.50 -18.20
CA TYR A 15 20.00 -7.35 -16.82
C TYR A 15 21.17 -7.07 -15.87
N LEU A 16 20.90 -6.27 -14.84
CA LEU A 16 21.81 -6.10 -13.71
C LEU A 16 21.43 -7.10 -12.61
N TYR A 17 22.32 -8.02 -12.30
CA TYR A 17 22.16 -8.90 -11.13
C TYR A 17 22.60 -8.18 -9.84
N VAL A 18 21.68 -8.07 -8.88
CA VAL A 18 21.97 -7.52 -7.55
C VAL A 18 22.19 -8.68 -6.59
N GLY A 19 23.45 -8.89 -6.18
CA GLY A 19 23.84 -10.00 -5.30
C GLY A 19 23.43 -9.82 -3.83
N GLY A 20 23.20 -8.57 -3.39
CA GLY A 20 22.78 -8.28 -2.02
C GLY A 20 21.36 -8.77 -1.75
N VAL A 21 21.21 -9.69 -0.81
CA VAL A 21 19.91 -10.18 -0.33
C VAL A 21 19.59 -9.53 1.02
N ALA A 22 18.37 -9.02 1.15
CA ALA A 22 17.89 -8.39 2.38
C ALA A 22 16.43 -8.78 2.68
N ASN A 23 16.02 -8.57 3.93
CA ASN A 23 14.64 -8.75 4.37
C ASN A 23 13.96 -7.39 4.49
N GLU A 24 12.70 -7.32 4.05
CA GLU A 24 11.88 -6.13 4.22
C GLU A 24 11.71 -5.78 5.70
N GLY A 25 11.72 -4.48 6.01
CA GLY A 25 11.57 -3.97 7.37
C GLY A 25 12.84 -4.03 8.22
N TRP A 26 13.92 -4.65 7.73
CA TRP A 26 15.20 -4.68 8.45
C TRP A 26 15.99 -3.39 8.27
N ALA A 27 16.86 -3.08 9.22
CA ALA A 27 17.76 -1.95 9.14
C ALA A 27 18.73 -2.09 7.95
N CYS A 28 19.11 -0.94 7.36
CA CYS A 28 20.09 -0.87 6.30
C CYS A 28 21.07 0.29 6.52
N GLU A 29 22.31 0.08 6.11
CA GLU A 29 23.45 0.96 6.42
C GLU A 29 23.35 2.35 5.80
N ALA A 30 22.82 2.45 4.57
CA ALA A 30 22.80 3.71 3.82
C ALA A 30 21.61 3.81 2.87
N ASN A 31 20.91 4.95 2.93
CA ASN A 31 19.81 5.25 2.00
C ASN A 31 20.28 5.21 0.55
N GLY A 32 19.44 4.66 -0.33
CA GLY A 32 19.73 4.54 -1.76
C GLY A 32 20.45 3.24 -2.16
N LEU A 33 20.86 2.39 -1.21
CA LEU A 33 21.27 1.02 -1.54
C LEU A 33 20.11 0.25 -2.16
N VAL A 34 20.43 -0.59 -3.14
CA VAL A 34 19.48 -1.48 -3.83
C VAL A 34 19.87 -2.92 -3.52
N ALA A 35 18.87 -3.73 -3.16
CA ALA A 35 18.99 -5.14 -2.84
C ALA A 35 17.80 -5.93 -3.42
N ARG A 36 17.72 -7.21 -3.09
CA ARG A 36 16.54 -8.04 -3.40
C ARG A 36 16.14 -8.93 -2.23
N THR A 37 14.90 -9.39 -2.22
CA THR A 37 14.46 -10.49 -1.33
C THR A 37 15.02 -11.84 -1.81
N GLY A 38 14.89 -12.88 -0.99
CA GLY A 38 15.30 -14.24 -1.36
C GLY A 38 14.61 -14.77 -2.63
N ILE A 39 13.39 -14.31 -2.92
CA ILE A 39 12.63 -14.67 -4.12
C ILE A 39 12.84 -13.70 -5.30
N GLY A 40 13.67 -12.67 -5.13
CA GLY A 40 14.06 -11.75 -6.21
C GLY A 40 13.26 -10.46 -6.31
N GLU A 41 12.40 -10.13 -5.34
CA GLU A 41 11.69 -8.83 -5.33
C GLU A 41 12.68 -7.69 -5.02
N PRO A 42 12.63 -6.57 -5.76
CA PRO A 42 13.55 -5.45 -5.53
C PRO A 42 13.26 -4.72 -4.22
N LEU A 43 14.34 -4.39 -3.50
CA LEU A 43 14.33 -3.59 -2.27
C LEU A 43 15.20 -2.35 -2.45
N ALA A 44 14.80 -1.26 -1.82
CA ALA A 44 15.59 -0.04 -1.68
C ALA A 44 15.70 0.33 -0.20
N CYS A 45 16.89 0.75 0.23
CA CYS A 45 17.09 1.30 1.56
C CYS A 45 16.52 2.72 1.62
N GLN A 46 15.49 2.91 2.45
CA GLN A 46 14.77 4.17 2.61
C GLN A 46 14.64 4.50 4.10
N SER A 47 15.14 5.67 4.49
CA SER A 47 15.17 6.12 5.88
C SER A 47 15.78 5.08 6.84
N GLY A 48 16.84 4.39 6.40
CA GLY A 48 17.53 3.36 7.18
C GLY A 48 16.81 2.02 7.28
N VAL A 49 15.76 1.78 6.48
CA VAL A 49 15.02 0.51 6.45
C VAL A 49 14.88 -0.02 5.02
N TRP A 50 15.04 -1.33 4.83
CA TRP A 50 14.75 -1.98 3.55
C TRP A 50 13.25 -1.99 3.25
N ARG A 51 12.85 -1.38 2.13
CA ARG A 51 11.45 -1.31 1.67
C ARG A 51 11.34 -1.79 0.24
N LYS A 52 10.19 -2.35 -0.13
CA LYS A 52 9.89 -2.71 -1.53
C LYS A 52 9.92 -1.46 -2.41
N SER A 53 10.52 -1.59 -3.59
CA SER A 53 10.48 -0.52 -4.59
C SER A 53 9.15 -0.60 -5.35
N GLY A 54 8.24 0.32 -5.07
CA GLY A 54 6.90 0.34 -5.67
C GLY A 54 5.89 -0.52 -4.92
N GLY A 55 4.68 0.00 -4.75
CA GLY A 55 3.67 -0.55 -3.85
C GLY A 55 3.75 0.11 -2.48
N GLY A 56 3.38 1.39 -2.40
CA GLY A 56 3.11 2.01 -1.11
C GLY A 56 2.03 1.20 -0.37
N GLN A 57 2.06 1.27 0.95
CA GLN A 57 1.10 0.53 1.76
C GLN A 57 -0.31 0.96 1.33
N LEU A 58 -1.18 0.00 0.99
CA LEU A 58 -2.58 0.30 0.75
C LEU A 58 -3.16 0.80 2.07
N ARG A 59 -3.40 2.11 2.13
CA ARG A 59 -4.04 2.76 3.26
C ARG A 59 -5.52 2.84 2.95
N CYS A 60 -6.29 2.06 3.68
CA CYS A 60 -7.75 2.05 3.60
C CYS A 60 -8.34 2.75 4.82
N GLU A 61 -9.28 3.65 4.58
CA GLU A 61 -10.08 4.33 5.60
C GLU A 61 -11.56 4.10 5.35
N TYR A 62 -12.33 3.98 6.44
CA TYR A 62 -13.76 3.77 6.38
C TYR A 62 -14.51 5.07 6.71
N TYR A 63 -15.54 5.37 5.94
CA TYR A 63 -16.35 6.58 6.06
C TYR A 63 -17.84 6.25 6.16
N PHE A 64 -18.55 7.01 6.99
CA PHE A 64 -19.99 6.89 7.18
C PHE A 64 -20.72 7.97 6.36
N ALA A 65 -21.67 7.57 5.51
CA ALA A 65 -22.49 8.49 4.71
C ALA A 65 -23.80 8.92 5.41
N GLY A 66 -24.09 8.40 6.60
CA GLY A 66 -25.30 8.73 7.37
C GLY A 66 -26.60 8.05 6.88
N ARG A 67 -27.74 8.49 7.43
CA ARG A 67 -29.11 7.99 7.17
C ARG A 67 -29.81 8.77 6.04
N ALA A 68 -29.21 8.94 4.86
CA ALA A 68 -29.95 9.61 3.78
C ALA A 68 -29.37 9.38 2.39
N SER A 69 -30.32 9.35 1.44
CA SER A 69 -30.21 9.39 -0.01
C SER A 69 -29.94 8.06 -0.73
N ASP A 70 -30.80 7.78 -1.69
CA ASP A 70 -30.78 6.63 -2.61
C ASP A 70 -29.54 6.62 -3.53
N THR A 71 -28.66 7.61 -3.38
CA THR A 71 -27.34 7.68 -4.02
C THR A 71 -26.34 6.87 -3.22
N ARG A 72 -26.19 5.60 -3.62
CA ARG A 72 -25.10 4.74 -3.16
C ARG A 72 -23.76 5.43 -3.48
N PRO A 73 -22.81 5.55 -2.53
CA PRO A 73 -21.49 6.09 -2.80
C PRO A 73 -20.72 5.12 -3.69
N ALA A 74 -20.81 5.29 -5.01
CA ALA A 74 -20.27 4.36 -6.00
C ALA A 74 -19.14 4.95 -6.85
N ASP A 75 -18.76 6.21 -6.60
CA ASP A 75 -17.69 6.89 -7.31
C ASP A 75 -16.60 7.42 -6.36
N ASN A 76 -15.46 7.79 -6.93
CA ASN A 76 -14.29 8.22 -6.19
C ASN A 76 -14.41 9.63 -5.58
N SER A 77 -15.47 10.39 -5.87
CA SER A 77 -15.65 11.76 -5.32
C SER A 77 -15.90 11.77 -3.80
N TRP A 78 -16.25 10.61 -3.25
CA TRP A 78 -16.47 10.39 -1.81
C TRP A 78 -15.18 10.13 -1.05
N CYS A 79 -14.07 9.92 -1.76
CA CYS A 79 -12.78 9.65 -1.15
C CYS A 79 -11.87 10.88 -1.18
N PRO A 80 -10.94 11.01 -0.21
CA PRO A 80 -9.86 11.98 -0.31
C PRO A 80 -9.05 11.79 -1.60
N ALA A 81 -8.40 12.87 -2.06
CA ALA A 81 -7.59 12.84 -3.28
C ALA A 81 -6.55 11.70 -3.24
N GLY A 82 -6.53 10.88 -4.30
CA GLY A 82 -5.62 9.74 -4.43
C GLY A 82 -6.15 8.42 -3.85
N MET A 83 -7.37 8.39 -3.31
CA MET A 83 -8.05 7.18 -2.88
C MET A 83 -9.24 6.85 -3.80
N ILE A 84 -9.60 5.57 -3.86
CA ILE A 84 -10.74 5.06 -4.64
C ILE A 84 -11.70 4.30 -3.73
N VAL A 85 -13.00 4.32 -4.06
CA VAL A 85 -13.98 3.50 -3.34
C VAL A 85 -13.75 2.04 -3.70
N THR A 86 -13.49 1.20 -2.71
CA THR A 86 -13.24 -0.24 -2.91
C THR A 86 -14.40 -1.11 -2.44
N SER A 87 -15.22 -0.60 -1.52
CA SER A 87 -16.39 -1.31 -1.03
C SER A 87 -17.48 -0.34 -0.61
N VAL A 88 -18.72 -0.68 -0.92
CA VAL A 88 -19.92 0.05 -0.51
C VAL A 88 -20.81 -0.90 0.27
N THR A 89 -21.18 -0.51 1.49
CA THR A 89 -22.12 -1.27 2.32
C THR A 89 -23.43 -0.50 2.42
N SER A 90 -24.49 -1.11 1.92
CA SER A 90 -25.87 -0.66 2.19
C SER A 90 -26.36 -1.37 3.44
N SER A 91 -26.38 -0.70 4.59
CA SER A 91 -27.02 -1.30 5.77
C SER A 91 -28.54 -1.14 5.64
N GLY A 92 -29.21 -2.21 5.19
CA GLY A 92 -30.48 -2.57 5.80
C GLY A 92 -30.18 -3.03 7.22
N SER A 93 -31.02 -2.66 8.19
CA SER A 93 -30.91 -2.96 9.62
C SER A 93 -30.20 -4.28 9.90
N ASN A 94 -28.99 -4.24 10.50
CA ASN A 94 -28.40 -5.21 11.44
C ASN A 94 -26.85 -5.07 11.48
N GLN A 95 -26.33 -4.93 12.69
CA GLN A 95 -24.92 -4.70 12.99
C GLN A 95 -24.08 -5.90 12.55
N ASN A 96 -23.19 -5.71 11.57
CA ASN A 96 -22.25 -6.74 11.17
C ASN A 96 -20.84 -6.15 11.05
N PHE A 97 -19.87 -6.85 11.64
CA PHE A 97 -18.45 -6.64 11.41
C PHE A 97 -18.16 -6.89 9.93
N TYR A 98 -17.44 -5.99 9.26
CA TYR A 98 -17.01 -6.19 7.88
C TYR A 98 -15.50 -6.35 7.81
N THR A 99 -15.09 -7.38 7.06
CA THR A 99 -13.69 -7.70 6.81
C THR A 99 -13.23 -6.99 5.55
N VAL A 100 -12.48 -5.91 5.71
CA VAL A 100 -11.77 -5.25 4.60
C VAL A 100 -10.33 -5.72 4.65
N MET A 101 -9.89 -6.43 3.61
CA MET A 101 -8.50 -6.92 3.49
C MET A 101 -8.01 -7.67 4.74
N GLY A 102 -8.88 -8.48 5.36
CA GLY A 102 -8.57 -9.27 6.55
C GLY A 102 -8.74 -8.55 7.90
N LYS A 103 -9.12 -7.26 7.93
CA LYS A 103 -9.38 -6.52 9.18
C LYS A 103 -10.88 -6.28 9.38
N SER A 104 -11.39 -6.67 10.57
CA SER A 104 -12.78 -6.43 10.98
C SER A 104 -12.96 -4.99 11.48
N LEU A 105 -13.85 -4.23 10.84
CA LEU A 105 -14.21 -2.87 11.25
C LEU A 105 -15.64 -2.85 11.81
N TYR A 106 -15.89 -2.04 12.86
CA TYR A 106 -17.19 -1.93 13.53
C TYR A 106 -17.97 -0.72 12.99
N ALA A 107 -19.12 -0.98 12.33
CA ALA A 107 -20.08 0.07 12.00
C ALA A 107 -21.11 0.22 13.11
N GLY A 108 -20.76 0.99 14.14
CA GLY A 108 -21.71 1.45 15.14
C GLY A 108 -22.51 2.63 14.62
N ASN A 109 -23.49 2.40 13.74
CA ASN A 109 -24.73 3.17 13.53
C ASN A 109 -25.39 2.83 12.18
N VAL A 110 -26.72 2.75 12.19
CA VAL A 110 -27.65 2.58 11.06
C VAL A 110 -27.40 3.61 9.94
N GLY A 111 -26.86 3.20 8.79
CA GLY A 111 -26.56 4.08 7.65
C GLY A 111 -25.68 3.44 6.56
N GLN A 112 -25.60 4.05 5.37
CA GLN A 112 -24.68 3.56 4.33
C GLN A 112 -23.22 3.87 4.70
N GLY A 113 -22.31 2.96 4.38
CA GLY A 113 -20.88 3.11 4.61
C GLY A 113 -20.05 2.77 3.39
N TYR A 114 -18.83 3.31 3.31
CA TYR A 114 -17.91 3.02 2.22
C TYR A 114 -16.46 3.03 2.68
N THR A 115 -15.62 2.30 1.96
CA THR A 115 -14.18 2.24 2.22
C THR A 115 -13.44 2.88 1.06
N CYS A 116 -12.53 3.80 1.39
CA CYS A 116 -11.61 4.41 0.45
C CYS A 116 -10.22 3.84 0.67
N CYS A 117 -9.59 3.33 -0.40
CA CYS A 117 -8.21 2.86 -0.35
C CYS A 117 -7.34 3.63 -1.34
N GLY A 118 -6.12 3.98 -0.93
CA GLY A 118 -5.10 4.56 -1.80
C GLY A 118 -3.71 4.08 -1.41
N ILE A 119 -2.73 4.41 -2.23
CA ILE A 119 -1.32 4.11 -1.98
C ILE A 119 -0.77 5.23 -1.10
N SER A 120 -0.24 4.90 0.09
CA SER A 120 0.49 5.85 0.95
C SER A 120 1.97 5.89 0.65
#